data_AF-K6T1K2-F1
#
_entry.id   AF-K6T1K2-F1
#
_cell.length_a   1.000
_cell.length_b   1.000
_cell.length_c   1.000
_cell.angle_alpha   90.00
_cell.angle_beta   90.00
_cell.angle_gamma   90.00
#
_symmetry.space_group_name_H-M   'P 1'
#
loop_
_entity.id
_entity.type
_entity.pdbx_description
1 polymer ?
#
loop_
_entity_poly.entity_id
_entity_poly.type
_entity_poly.pdbx_seq_one_letter_code
_entity_poly.pdbx_strand_id
1 'polypeptide(L)'
;MNPTAFSIGGFDVRWYGILIATGMALGIFLANYNCKWRDVNYDHLFNVVLLSLPIGIIGARFYYVIFEFDNYKNNIIEAFNIRNGGLAIHGGLIFALSTALIYTKIKKLSFIKFADVAAPSIILAQALGRWGNFFNQEAHGDAVSYEFIKHF
;
A
#
# COMPACT_ATOMS: atom_id res chain seq x y z
N MET A 1 -17.47 -13.10 -6.67
CA MET A 1 -17.25 -12.13 -7.77
C MET A 1 -15.96 -12.51 -8.50
N ASN A 2 -15.82 -12.23 -9.79
CA ASN A 2 -14.56 -12.52 -10.51
C ASN A 2 -13.48 -11.48 -10.11
N PRO A 3 -12.35 -11.88 -9.50
CA PRO A 3 -11.29 -10.95 -9.10
C PRO A 3 -10.48 -10.41 -10.29
N THR A 4 -10.54 -11.08 -11.44
CA THR A 4 -9.87 -10.66 -12.67
C THR A 4 -10.74 -9.66 -13.41
N ALA A 5 -10.19 -8.48 -13.71
CA ALA A 5 -10.87 -7.43 -14.47
C ALA A 5 -10.83 -7.74 -15.96
N PHE A 6 -9.64 -8.04 -16.49
CA PHE A 6 -9.41 -8.47 -17.86
C PHE A 6 -8.04 -9.15 -17.96
N SER A 7 -7.81 -9.87 -19.05
CA SER A 7 -6.54 -10.54 -19.32
C SER A 7 -5.93 -10.01 -20.61
N ILE A 8 -4.63 -9.72 -20.61
CA ILE A 8 -3.87 -9.31 -21.80
C ILE A 8 -2.76 -10.33 -22.03
N GLY A 9 -2.82 -11.06 -23.15
CA GLY A 9 -1.76 -12.00 -23.54
C GLY A 9 -1.48 -13.10 -22.50
N GLY A 10 -2.50 -13.55 -21.77
CA GLY A 10 -2.36 -14.54 -20.69
C GLY A 10 -1.93 -13.95 -19.34
N PHE A 11 -1.80 -12.63 -19.22
CA PHE A 11 -1.58 -11.94 -17.95
C PHE A 11 -2.89 -11.38 -17.40
N ASP A 12 -3.29 -11.86 -16.23
CA ASP A 12 -4.51 -11.43 -15.55
C ASP A 12 -4.30 -10.13 -14.79
N VAL A 13 -5.05 -9.10 -15.18
CA VAL A 13 -5.12 -7.84 -14.45
C VAL A 13 -6.24 -7.92 -13.44
N ARG A 14 -5.90 -7.87 -12.15
CA ARG A 14 -6.87 -7.98 -11.05
C ARG A 14 -7.47 -6.63 -10.68
N TRP A 15 -8.75 -6.60 -10.31
CA TRP A 15 -9.43 -5.40 -9.78
C TRP A 15 -8.68 -4.79 -8.60
N TYR A 16 -8.12 -5.63 -7.74
CA TYR A 16 -7.33 -5.21 -6.59
C TYR A 16 -6.14 -4.32 -6.99
N GLY A 17 -5.40 -4.71 -8.03
CA GLY A 17 -4.26 -3.94 -8.53
C GLY A 17 -4.67 -2.61 -9.15
N ILE A 18 -5.78 -2.61 -9.91
CA ILE A 18 -6.35 -1.40 -10.50
C ILE A 18 -6.72 -0.41 -9.39
N LEU A 19 -7.47 -0.85 -8.38
CA LEU A 19 -7.93 0.02 -7.29
C LEU A 19 -6.78 0.57 -6.45
N ILE A 20 -5.73 -0.23 -6.19
CA ILE A 20 -4.51 0.26 -5.53
C ILE A 20 -3.80 1.31 -6.39
N ALA A 21 -3.62 1.07 -7.68
CA ALA A 21 -2.96 2.02 -8.58
C ALA A 21 -3.76 3.33 -8.69
N THR A 22 -5.09 3.25 -8.79
CA THR A 22 -5.98 4.40 -8.76
C THR A 22 -5.89 5.15 -7.42
N GLY A 23 -5.89 4.43 -6.29
CA GLY A 23 -5.75 5.05 -4.97
C GLY A 23 -4.41 5.74 -4.78
N MET A 24 -3.33 5.18 -5.31
CA MET A 24 -2.02 5.83 -5.33
C MET A 24 -2.04 7.10 -6.19
N ALA A 25 -2.59 7.05 -7.41
CA ALA A 25 -2.66 8.20 -8.31
C ALA A 25 -3.48 9.34 -7.70
N LEU A 26 -4.68 9.04 -7.18
CA LEU A 26 -5.53 10.01 -6.49
C LEU A 26 -4.89 10.52 -5.20
N GLY A 27 -4.17 9.65 -4.47
CA GLY A 27 -3.42 10.04 -3.28
C GLY A 27 -2.31 11.05 -3.59
N ILE A 28 -1.54 10.85 -4.67
CA ILE A 28 -0.53 11.81 -5.13
C ILE A 28 -1.17 13.13 -5.57
N PHE A 29 -2.29 13.06 -6.31
CA PHE A 29 -3.04 14.24 -6.72
C PHE A 29 -3.53 15.06 -5.52
N LEU A 30 -4.13 14.40 -4.52
CA LEU A 30 -4.59 15.06 -3.30
C LEU A 30 -3.42 15.63 -2.48
N ALA A 31 -2.29 14.91 -2.40
CA ALA A 31 -1.13 15.40 -1.67
C ALA A 31 -0.50 16.62 -2.36
N ASN A 32 -0.47 16.67 -3.70
CA ASN A 32 -0.07 17.85 -4.46
C ASN A 32 -0.98 19.06 -4.16
N TYR A 33 -2.29 18.83 -4.12
CA TYR A 33 -3.23 19.88 -3.71
C TYR A 33 -2.91 20.40 -2.31
N ASN A 34 -2.69 19.50 -1.34
CA ASN A 34 -2.37 19.83 0.05
C ASN A 34 -1.00 20.52 0.23
N CYS A 35 -0.01 20.22 -0.62
CA CYS A 35 1.30 20.89 -0.63
C CYS A 35 1.15 22.41 -0.73
N LYS A 36 0.21 22.91 -1.54
CA LYS A 36 -0.06 24.33 -1.72
C LYS A 36 -0.57 25.01 -0.45
N TRP A 37 -1.34 24.28 0.37
CA TRP A 37 -1.93 24.81 1.62
C TRP A 37 -0.97 24.75 2.81
N ARG A 38 0.03 23.87 2.77
CA ARG A 38 0.93 23.59 3.91
C ARG A 38 2.35 24.08 3.71
N ASP A 39 2.60 24.83 2.63
CA ASP A 39 3.92 25.34 2.26
C ASP A 39 4.97 24.20 2.21
N VAL A 40 4.61 23.14 1.50
CA VAL A 40 5.47 21.97 1.27
C VAL A 40 5.79 21.90 -0.22
N ASN A 41 7.07 21.84 -0.57
CA ASN A 41 7.50 21.69 -1.95
C ASN A 41 7.10 20.31 -2.49
N TYR A 42 6.32 20.31 -3.59
CA TYR A 42 5.80 19.09 -4.21
C TYR A 42 6.90 18.19 -4.77
N ASP A 43 7.98 18.72 -5.32
CA ASP A 43 9.07 17.90 -5.87
C ASP A 43 9.73 17.07 -4.78
N HIS A 44 9.91 17.63 -3.59
CA HIS A 44 10.38 16.87 -2.44
C HIS A 44 9.37 15.81 -2.01
N LEU A 45 8.07 16.12 -2.01
CA LEU A 45 7.04 15.14 -1.64
C LEU A 45 7.03 13.99 -2.65
N PHE A 46 7.07 14.31 -3.94
CA PHE A 46 7.07 13.33 -5.01
C PHE A 46 8.34 12.46 -4.96
N ASN A 47 9.50 13.04 -4.69
CA ASN A 47 10.73 12.28 -4.44
C ASN A 47 10.61 11.32 -3.25
N VAL A 48 9.98 11.76 -2.15
CA VAL A 48 9.70 10.88 -1.00
C VAL A 48 8.84 9.70 -1.44
N VAL A 49 7.77 9.93 -2.21
CA VAL A 49 6.90 8.86 -2.72
C VAL A 49 7.66 7.90 -3.64
N LEU A 50 8.42 8.43 -4.60
CA LEU A 50 9.20 7.64 -5.55
C LEU A 50 10.25 6.75 -4.87
N LEU A 51 10.84 7.20 -3.77
CA LEU A 51 11.79 6.38 -3.00
C LEU A 51 11.08 5.42 -2.06
N SER A 52 10.03 5.88 -1.37
CA SER A 52 9.34 5.10 -0.34
C SER A 52 8.56 3.93 -0.91
N LEU A 53 8.02 4.05 -2.14
CA LEU A 53 7.26 2.99 -2.79
C LEU A 53 8.09 1.72 -3.06
N PRO A 54 9.21 1.76 -3.82
CA PRO A 54 10.02 0.57 -4.07
C PRO A 54 10.65 0.03 -2.78
N ILE A 55 11.15 0.90 -1.90
CA ILE A 55 11.75 0.47 -0.63
C ILE A 55 10.69 -0.15 0.29
N GLY A 56 9.46 0.36 0.28
CA GLY A 56 8.32 -0.25 0.98
C GLY A 56 7.98 -1.63 0.44
N ILE A 57 7.96 -1.84 -0.89
CA ILE A 57 7.72 -3.18 -1.46
C ILE A 57 8.82 -4.16 -1.04
N ILE A 58 10.08 -3.73 -1.06
CA ILE A 58 11.22 -4.52 -0.58
C ILE A 58 11.05 -4.85 0.90
N GLY A 59 10.71 -3.86 1.73
CA GLY A 59 10.47 -4.05 3.16
C GLY A 59 9.32 -5.01 3.46
N ALA A 60 8.22 -4.90 2.70
CA ALA A 60 7.05 -5.77 2.84
C ALA A 60 7.40 -7.23 2.53
N ARG A 61 8.20 -7.46 1.49
CA ARG A 61 8.68 -8.80 1.15
C ARG A 61 9.68 -9.33 2.18
N PHE A 62 10.65 -8.51 2.56
CA PHE A 62 11.67 -8.86 3.53
C PHE A 62 11.05 -9.26 4.88
N TYR A 63 10.11 -8.47 5.38
CA TYR A 63 9.41 -8.76 6.63
C TYR A 63 8.58 -10.04 6.54
N TYR A 64 7.89 -10.27 5.41
CA TYR A 64 7.14 -11.50 5.19
C TYR A 64 8.05 -12.74 5.21
N VAL A 65 9.19 -12.69 4.51
CA VAL A 65 10.16 -13.80 4.46
C VAL A 65 10.75 -14.10 5.83
N ILE A 66 11.02 -13.08 6.66
CA ILE A 66 11.48 -13.29 8.04
C ILE A 66 10.42 -14.03 8.86
N PHE A 67 9.16 -13.62 8.73
CA PHE A 67 8.06 -14.22 9.48
C PHE A 67 7.78 -15.66 9.03
N GLU A 68 7.84 -15.91 7.72
CA GLU A 68 7.59 -17.22 7.09
C GLU A 68 8.90 -17.96 6.75
N PHE A 69 9.97 -17.74 7.52
CA PHE A 69 11.32 -18.18 7.17
C PHE A 69 11.43 -19.69 6.95
N ASP A 70 10.65 -20.48 7.70
CA ASP A 70 10.59 -21.93 7.55
C ASP A 70 10.18 -22.40 6.16
N ASN A 71 9.38 -21.61 5.44
CA ASN A 71 8.97 -21.89 4.06
C ASN A 71 10.09 -21.62 3.04
N TYR A 72 11.08 -20.79 3.39
CA TYR A 72 12.13 -20.32 2.48
C TYR A 72 13.51 -20.94 2.75
N LYS A 73 13.71 -21.62 3.88
CA LYS A 73 15.02 -22.19 4.28
C LYS A 73 15.64 -23.14 3.25
N ASN A 74 14.81 -23.84 2.48
CA ASN A 74 15.26 -24.80 1.46
C ASN A 74 15.41 -24.17 0.06
N ASN A 75 14.90 -22.96 -0.16
CA ASN A 75 14.97 -22.26 -1.44
C ASN A 75 14.95 -20.73 -1.26
N ILE A 76 16.10 -20.18 -0.88
CA ILE A 76 16.26 -18.75 -0.58
C ILE A 76 15.99 -17.87 -1.82
N ILE A 77 16.17 -18.40 -3.04
CA ILE A 77 15.90 -17.63 -4.27
C ILE A 77 14.42 -17.24 -4.35
N GLU A 78 13.52 -18.07 -3.83
CA GLU A 78 12.08 -17.77 -3.82
C GLU A 78 11.73 -16.60 -2.89
N ALA A 79 12.58 -16.28 -1.91
CA ALA A 79 12.41 -15.11 -1.06
C ALA A 79 12.37 -13.79 -1.85
N PHE A 80 13.00 -13.74 -3.02
CA PHE A 80 13.02 -12.55 -3.88
C PHE A 80 11.82 -12.48 -4.84
N ASN A 81 11.04 -13.56 -4.97
CA ASN A 81 9.90 -13.59 -5.87
C ASN A 81 8.68 -12.86 -5.27
N ILE A 82 8.52 -11.59 -5.64
CA ILE A 82 7.37 -10.75 -5.25
C ILE A 82 6.07 -11.06 -6.01
N ARG A 83 6.13 -11.85 -7.09
CA ARG A 83 4.96 -12.15 -7.94
C ARG A 83 4.10 -13.27 -7.37
N ASN A 84 4.68 -14.17 -6.59
CA ASN A 84 3.98 -15.28 -5.93
C ASN A 84 3.12 -14.82 -4.73
N GLY A 85 3.02 -13.51 -4.47
CA GLY A 85 2.38 -12.97 -3.28
C GLY A 85 3.32 -12.92 -2.08
N GLY A 86 2.77 -12.89 -0.87
CA GLY A 86 3.55 -12.84 0.37
C GLY A 86 4.23 -11.48 0.59
N LEU A 87 3.42 -10.46 0.86
CA LEU A 87 3.85 -9.13 1.24
C LEU A 87 3.21 -8.76 2.58
N ALA A 88 4.02 -8.48 3.58
CA ALA A 88 3.54 -8.07 4.90
C ALA A 88 3.48 -6.54 5.00
N ILE A 89 2.30 -5.99 5.28
CA ILE A 89 2.10 -4.53 5.37
C ILE A 89 2.99 -3.86 6.42
N HIS A 90 3.30 -4.56 7.51
CA HIS A 90 4.19 -4.09 8.58
C HIS A 90 5.57 -3.71 8.04
N GLY A 91 6.18 -4.60 7.26
CA GLY A 91 7.48 -4.33 6.63
C GLY A 91 7.41 -3.16 5.66
N GLY A 92 6.34 -3.09 4.86
CA GLY A 92 6.15 -1.99 3.92
C GLY A 92 6.03 -0.63 4.61
N LEU A 93 5.26 -0.56 5.70
CA LEU A 93 5.09 0.67 6.47
C LEU A 93 6.39 1.11 7.14
N ILE A 94 7.10 0.18 7.80
CA ILE A 94 8.38 0.47 8.49
C ILE A 94 9.39 1.04 7.49
N PHE A 95 9.58 0.39 6.35
CA PHE A 95 10.58 0.77 5.36
C PHE A 95 10.19 2.05 4.60
N ALA A 96 8.92 2.22 4.23
CA ALA A 96 8.44 3.45 3.59
C ALA A 96 8.55 4.67 4.52
N LEU A 97 8.13 4.55 5.78
CA LEU A 97 8.23 5.65 6.76
C LEU A 97 9.69 5.96 7.08
N SER A 98 10.54 4.94 7.24
CA SER A 98 11.98 5.14 7.46
C SER A 98 12.62 5.88 6.28
N THR A 99 12.24 5.53 5.05
CA THR A 99 12.71 6.21 3.83
C THR A 99 12.31 7.68 3.82
N ALA A 100 11.04 7.98 4.10
CA ALA A 100 10.55 9.35 4.18
C ALA A 100 11.26 10.16 5.29
N LEU A 101 11.48 9.54 6.46
CA LEU A 101 12.19 10.17 7.58
C LEU A 101 13.66 10.43 7.25
N ILE A 102 14.35 9.49 6.63
CA ILE A 102 15.75 9.63 6.22
C ILE A 102 15.87 10.70 5.13
N TYR A 103 15.03 10.67 4.10
CA TYR A 103 15.04 11.65 3.02
C TYR A 103 14.83 13.07 3.54
N THR A 104 13.79 13.28 4.36
CA THR A 104 13.46 14.59 4.92
C THR A 104 14.57 15.09 5.84
N LYS A 105 15.17 14.21 6.65
CA LYS A 105 16.33 14.54 7.49
C LYS A 105 17.56 14.96 6.67
N ILE A 106 17.91 14.22 5.61
CA ILE A 106 19.05 14.54 4.73
C ILE A 106 18.84 15.89 4.04
N LYS A 107 17.61 16.18 3.61
CA LYS A 107 17.24 17.43 2.94
C LYS A 107 16.94 18.59 3.91
N LYS A 108 17.07 18.38 5.22
CA LYS A 108 16.75 19.38 6.27
C LYS A 108 15.31 19.88 6.20
N LEU A 109 14.37 18.99 5.85
CA LEU A 109 12.94 19.23 5.76
C LEU A 109 12.21 18.69 6.99
N SER A 110 11.04 19.25 7.30
CA SER A 110 10.21 18.75 8.41
C SER A 110 9.43 17.50 7.99
N PHE A 111 9.78 16.34 8.55
CA PHE A 111 9.04 15.09 8.34
C PHE A 111 7.55 15.23 8.67
N ILE A 112 7.22 15.90 9.77
CA ILE A 112 5.83 16.07 10.24
C ILE A 112 4.99 16.84 9.22
N LYS A 113 5.52 17.92 8.63
CA LYS A 113 4.80 18.66 7.57
C LYS A 113 4.46 17.77 6.37
N PHE A 114 5.40 16.91 5.97
CA PHE A 114 5.18 15.98 4.86
C PHE A 114 4.17 14.90 5.22
N ALA A 115 4.24 14.36 6.44
CA ALA A 115 3.27 13.41 6.95
C ALA A 115 1.86 14.01 7.01
N ASP A 116 1.70 15.24 7.50
CA ASP A 116 0.42 15.95 7.55
C ASP A 116 -0.20 16.15 6.16
N VAL A 117 0.63 16.50 5.17
CA VAL A 117 0.20 16.64 3.77
C VAL A 117 -0.28 15.31 3.19
N ALA A 118 0.41 14.20 3.52
CA ALA A 118 0.14 12.88 2.99
C ALA A 118 -0.99 12.13 3.72
N ALA A 119 -1.28 12.45 4.99
CA ALA A 119 -2.24 11.70 5.81
C ALA A 119 -3.64 11.56 5.17
N PRO A 120 -4.26 12.62 4.59
CA PRO A 120 -5.54 12.48 3.89
C PRO A 120 -5.48 11.52 2.69
N SER A 121 -4.35 11.54 1.96
CA SER A 121 -4.12 10.66 0.82
C SER A 121 -4.01 9.19 1.22
N ILE A 122 -3.44 8.90 2.39
CA ILE A 122 -3.37 7.53 2.93
C ILE A 122 -4.78 7.01 3.21
N ILE A 123 -5.66 7.81 3.82
CA ILE A 123 -7.04 7.42 4.11
C ILE A 123 -7.80 7.12 2.80
N LEU A 124 -7.64 7.97 1.78
CA LEU A 124 -8.25 7.76 0.47
C LEU A 124 -7.78 6.45 -0.18
N ALA A 125 -6.47 6.19 -0.14
CA ALA A 125 -5.91 4.95 -0.67
C ALA A 125 -6.42 3.71 0.09
N GLN A 126 -6.55 3.80 1.43
CA GLN A 126 -7.13 2.73 2.25
C GLN A 126 -8.60 2.47 1.90
N ALA A 127 -9.40 3.51 1.71
CA ALA A 127 -10.80 3.37 1.31
C ALA A 127 -10.95 2.64 -0.03
N LEU A 128 -10.09 2.96 -1.01
CA LEU A 128 -10.06 2.26 -2.30
C LEU A 128 -9.56 0.82 -2.17
N GLY A 129 -8.59 0.56 -1.29
CA GLY A 129 -8.14 -0.80 -0.98
C GLY A 129 -9.27 -1.69 -0.45
N ARG A 130 -10.21 -1.15 0.32
CA ARG A 130 -11.38 -1.90 0.82
C ARG A 130 -12.31 -2.38 -0.29
N TRP A 131 -12.48 -1.57 -1.35
CA TRP A 131 -13.16 -2.05 -2.55
C TRP A 131 -12.40 -3.21 -3.21
N GLY A 132 -11.07 -3.17 -3.20
CA GLY A 132 -10.25 -4.30 -3.62
C GLY A 132 -10.59 -5.57 -2.84
N ASN A 133 -10.67 -5.49 -1.51
CA ASN A 133 -11.03 -6.64 -0.67
C ASN A 133 -12.41 -7.19 -1.04
N PHE A 134 -13.38 -6.31 -1.33
CA PHE A 134 -14.70 -6.69 -1.80
C PHE A 134 -14.65 -7.49 -3.12
N PHE A 135 -13.84 -7.06 -4.10
CA PHE A 135 -13.66 -7.83 -5.35
C PHE A 135 -12.99 -9.19 -5.13
N ASN A 136 -12.04 -9.26 -4.20
CA ASN A 136 -11.35 -10.50 -3.83
C ASN A 136 -12.16 -11.41 -2.89
N GLN A 137 -13.30 -10.95 -2.35
CA GLN A 137 -14.08 -11.67 -1.34
C GLN A 137 -13.27 -11.97 -0.05
N GLU A 138 -12.39 -11.05 0.33
CA GLU A 138 -11.56 -11.17 1.53
C GLU A 138 -11.91 -10.08 2.55
N ALA A 139 -11.46 -10.26 3.80
CA ALA A 139 -11.67 -9.32 4.90
C ALA A 139 -13.15 -8.94 5.16
N HIS A 140 -14.05 -9.90 4.95
CA HIS A 140 -15.45 -9.78 5.38
C HIS A 140 -15.57 -9.97 6.89
N GLY A 141 -16.64 -9.44 7.48
CA GLY A 141 -16.96 -9.64 8.89
C GLY A 141 -17.49 -11.05 9.17
N ASP A 142 -17.72 -11.35 10.44
CA ASP A 142 -18.23 -12.65 10.86
C ASP A 142 -19.65 -12.91 10.35
N ALA A 143 -19.99 -14.20 10.26
CA ALA A 143 -21.36 -14.62 9.95
C ALA A 143 -22.32 -14.11 11.03
N VAL A 144 -23.35 -13.38 10.60
CA VAL A 144 -24.40 -12.86 11.48
C VAL A 144 -25.60 -13.80 11.50
N SER A 145 -26.19 -13.99 12.68
CA SER A 145 -27.34 -14.87 12.85
C SER A 145 -28.63 -14.24 12.30
N TYR A 146 -29.58 -15.09 11.92
CA TYR A 146 -30.93 -14.64 11.53
C TYR A 146 -31.60 -13.82 12.64
N GLU A 147 -31.41 -14.25 13.89
CA GLU A 147 -31.92 -13.55 15.08
C GLU A 147 -31.43 -12.12 15.21
N PHE A 148 -30.21 -11.82 14.73
CA PHE A 148 -29.68 -10.46 14.68
C PHE A 148 -30.24 -9.66 13.51
N ILE A 149 -30.29 -10.25 12.30
CA ILE A 149 -30.72 -9.55 11.08
C ILE A 149 -32.20 -9.17 11.13
N LYS A 150 -33.08 -9.99 11.72
CA LYS A 150 -34.53 -9.73 11.73
C LYS A 150 -34.96 -8.42 12.42
N HIS A 151 -34.05 -7.74 13.12
CA HIS A 151 -34.28 -6.45 13.77
C HIS A 151 -33.98 -5.24 12.86
N PHE A 152 -33.44 -5.47 11.66
CA PHE A 152 -33.16 -4.47 10.63
C PHE A 152 -34.05 -4.72 9.41
#